data_AF-A0A9N9E1D8-F1
#
_entry.id   AF-A0A9N9E1D8-F1
#
_cell.length_a   1.000
_cell.length_b   1.000
_cell.length_c   1.000
_cell.angle_alpha   90.00
_cell.angle_beta   90.00
_cell.angle_gamma   90.00
#
_symmetry.space_group_name_H-M   'P 1'
#
loop_
_entity.id
_entity.type
_entity.pdbx_description
1 polymer ?
#
loop_
_entity_poly.entity_id
_entity_poly.type
_entity_poly.pdbx_seq_one_letter_code
_entity_poly.pdbx_strand_id
1 'polypeptide(L)'
;MHILNLKDNYPKIDITRCIGNRNYNYQYKVLNLVQVLIYKQNVICQTNYQPNGQVKFKVTWKEKTGQKHKIISTRSSSDAAKQFVQKLTQNKNVNLSGIILFGLDLQCLESRQKNEFQRKNFLYLKSDTQKNFHLKEFAFDLYSYSKILLEKYNISNTNLDCFELNISNKLIKIKFTESKDRSASIDSIIYACDKGLISRDSYRHLAAVQPLLE
;
A
#
# COMPACT_ATOMS: atom_id res chain seq x y z
N MET A 1 -5.25 0.30 21.61
CA MET A 1 -5.60 -1.01 21.03
C MET A 1 -4.33 -1.56 20.38
N HIS A 2 -3.67 -2.55 20.98
CA HIS A 2 -2.40 -3.07 20.46
C HIS A 2 -2.66 -4.25 19.54
N ILE A 3 -2.45 -4.07 18.24
CA ILE A 3 -2.47 -5.14 17.25
C ILE A 3 -1.10 -5.80 17.26
N LEU A 4 -0.99 -6.96 17.90
CA LEU A 4 0.26 -7.71 18.02
C LEU A 4 0.16 -8.99 17.19
N ASN A 5 1.11 -9.15 16.27
CA ASN A 5 1.35 -10.29 15.38
C ASN A 5 0.27 -10.56 14.31
N LEU A 6 0.55 -10.05 13.11
CA LEU A 6 -0.18 -10.31 11.87
C LEU A 6 0.49 -11.46 11.10
N LYS A 7 -0.26 -12.51 10.79
CA LYS A 7 0.07 -13.47 9.73
C LYS A 7 -0.88 -13.21 8.56
N ASP A 8 -0.32 -12.77 7.44
CA ASP A 8 -1.08 -12.29 6.29
C ASP A 8 -1.02 -13.30 5.13
N ASN A 9 -2.09 -13.34 4.32
CA ASN A 9 -2.11 -14.08 3.06
C ASN A 9 -2.71 -13.22 1.94
N TYR A 10 -2.06 -13.24 0.78
CA TYR A 10 -2.39 -12.44 -0.40
C TYR A 10 -2.65 -13.35 -1.60
N PRO A 11 -3.85 -13.92 -1.76
CA PRO A 11 -4.21 -14.58 -2.99
C PRO A 11 -4.16 -13.59 -4.16
N LYS A 12 -3.83 -14.12 -5.34
CA LYS A 12 -4.04 -13.42 -6.59
C LYS A 12 -5.52 -13.54 -6.94
N ILE A 13 -6.14 -12.42 -7.30
CA ILE A 13 -7.50 -12.36 -7.80
C ILE A 13 -7.40 -11.89 -9.25
N ASP A 14 -7.96 -12.70 -10.15
CA ASP A 14 -8.19 -12.35 -11.54
C ASP A 14 -9.50 -11.57 -11.64
N ILE A 15 -9.44 -10.34 -12.15
CA ILE A 15 -10.60 -9.50 -12.40
C ILE A 15 -10.65 -9.21 -13.89
N THR A 16 -11.74 -9.61 -14.54
CA THR A 16 -12.04 -9.20 -15.90
C THR A 16 -12.87 -7.91 -15.85
N ARG A 17 -12.34 -6.82 -16.39
CA ARG A 17 -13.08 -5.58 -16.62
C ARG A 17 -13.42 -5.47 -18.09
N CYS A 18 -14.71 -5.27 -18.38
CA CYS A 18 -15.18 -4.96 -19.72
C CYS A 18 -15.17 -3.45 -19.92
N ILE A 19 -14.44 -2.96 -20.92
CA ILE A 19 -14.48 -1.56 -21.35
C ILE A 19 -14.87 -1.56 -22.84
N GLY A 20 -16.11 -1.18 -23.14
CA GLY A 20 -16.71 -1.38 -24.45
C GLY A 20 -16.86 -2.88 -24.78
N ASN A 21 -16.51 -3.28 -26.01
CA ASN A 21 -16.52 -4.69 -26.45
C ASN A 21 -15.23 -5.46 -26.12
N ARG A 22 -14.30 -4.88 -25.35
CA ARG A 22 -13.01 -5.49 -25.02
C ARG A 22 -12.95 -5.91 -23.56
N ASN A 23 -12.45 -7.12 -23.34
CA ASN A 23 -12.23 -7.69 -22.01
C ASN A 23 -10.76 -7.51 -21.63
N TYR A 24 -10.51 -6.83 -20.51
CA TYR A 24 -9.19 -6.67 -19.93
C TYR A 24 -9.08 -7.51 -18.67
N ASN A 25 -8.10 -8.40 -18.61
CA ASN A 25 -7.83 -9.24 -17.46
C ASN A 25 -6.73 -8.62 -16.60
N TYR A 26 -7.03 -8.37 -15.33
CA TYR A 26 -6.10 -7.81 -14.37
C TYR A 26 -5.87 -8.81 -13.24
N GLN A 27 -4.61 -8.95 -12.81
CA GLN A 27 -4.24 -9.74 -11.63
C GLN A 27 -3.84 -8.82 -10.49
N TYR A 28 -4.60 -8.87 -9.39
CA TYR A 28 -4.29 -8.13 -8.17
C TYR A 28 -3.98 -9.09 -7.03
N LYS A 29 -2.95 -8.79 -6.24
CA LYS A 29 -2.78 -9.41 -4.92
C LYS A 29 -3.64 -8.64 -3.93
N VAL A 30 -4.59 -9.32 -3.32
CA VAL A 30 -5.49 -8.69 -2.35
C VAL A 30 -5.37 -9.39 -1.02
N LEU A 31 -5.23 -8.63 0.06
CA LEU A 31 -5.19 -9.15 1.41
C LEU A 31 -6.53 -9.83 1.71
N ASN A 32 -6.52 -11.17 1.82
CA ASN A 32 -7.75 -11.93 2.04
C ASN A 32 -7.86 -12.48 3.45
N LEU A 33 -6.77 -12.53 4.20
CA LEU A 33 -6.71 -13.15 5.52
C LEU A 33 -5.75 -12.34 6.37
N VAL A 34 -6.25 -11.92 7.53
CA VAL A 34 -5.51 -11.15 8.53
C VAL A 34 -5.73 -11.82 9.87
N GLN A 35 -4.65 -12.09 10.59
CA GLN A 35 -4.74 -12.58 11.98
C GLN A 35 -4.39 -11.46 12.93
N VAL A 36 -5.32 -11.01 13.77
CA VAL A 36 -5.13 -9.91 14.73
C VAL A 36 -5.36 -10.38 16.17
N LEU A 37 -4.57 -9.86 17.09
CA LEU A 37 -4.83 -9.96 18.52
C LEU A 37 -5.69 -8.77 18.97
N ILE A 38 -6.93 -9.02 19.37
CA ILE A 38 -7.88 -7.99 19.81
C ILE A 38 -8.54 -8.46 21.10
N TYR A 39 -8.60 -7.61 22.13
CA TYR A 39 -9.15 -7.98 23.46
C TYR A 39 -8.57 -9.27 24.04
N LYS A 40 -7.26 -9.51 23.87
CA LYS A 40 -6.55 -10.75 24.28
C LYS A 40 -7.08 -12.02 23.59
N GLN A 41 -7.80 -11.85 22.48
CA GLN A 41 -8.35 -12.92 21.67
C GLN A 41 -7.63 -12.93 20.32
N ASN A 42 -7.15 -14.11 19.91
CA ASN A 42 -6.67 -14.31 18.54
C ASN A 42 -7.87 -14.40 17.61
N VAL A 43 -7.91 -13.50 16.64
CA VAL A 43 -9.00 -13.34 15.67
C VAL A 43 -8.43 -13.48 14.27
N ILE A 44 -9.10 -14.25 13.44
CA ILE A 44 -8.81 -14.39 12.02
C ILE A 44 -9.94 -13.71 11.25
N CYS A 45 -9.57 -12.66 10.53
CA CYS A 45 -10.43 -11.89 9.64
C CYS A 45 -10.17 -12.32 8.20
N GLN A 46 -11.23 -12.54 7.43
CA GLN A 46 -11.16 -12.94 6.04
C GLN A 46 -12.03 -12.06 5.16
N THR A 47 -11.49 -11.58 4.06
CA THR A 47 -12.20 -10.81 3.04
C THR A 47 -12.33 -11.66 1.79
N ASN A 48 -13.54 -12.12 1.49
CA ASN A 48 -13.82 -12.98 0.35
C ASN A 48 -14.53 -12.19 -0.74
N TYR A 49 -13.85 -11.99 -1.87
CA TYR A 49 -14.40 -11.35 -3.06
C TYR A 49 -15.13 -12.41 -3.90
N GLN A 50 -16.41 -12.19 -4.18
CA GLN A 50 -17.22 -13.08 -5.01
C GLN A 50 -17.24 -12.60 -6.47
N PRO A 51 -17.39 -13.50 -7.46
CA PRO A 51 -17.39 -13.14 -8.88
C PRO A 51 -18.48 -12.14 -9.29
N ASN A 52 -19.58 -12.08 -8.55
CA ASN A 52 -20.68 -11.13 -8.75
C ASN A 52 -20.40 -9.73 -8.17
N GLY A 53 -19.16 -9.45 -7.73
CA GLY A 53 -18.75 -8.19 -7.12
C GLY A 53 -19.11 -8.05 -5.64
N GLN A 54 -19.82 -9.02 -5.04
CA GLN A 54 -20.12 -8.99 -3.61
C GLN A 54 -18.88 -9.34 -2.78
N VAL A 55 -18.71 -8.66 -1.64
CA VAL A 55 -17.61 -8.94 -0.70
C VAL A 55 -18.17 -9.47 0.61
N LYS A 56 -17.63 -10.60 1.08
CA LYS A 56 -18.00 -11.20 2.37
C LYS A 56 -16.87 -11.00 3.37
N PHE A 57 -17.20 -10.35 4.47
CA PHE A 57 -16.32 -10.09 5.60
C PHE A 57 -16.58 -11.13 6.68
N LYS A 58 -15.61 -12.00 6.94
CA LYS A 58 -15.72 -13.07 7.93
C LYS A 58 -14.76 -12.84 9.08
N VAL A 59 -15.26 -12.97 10.30
CA VAL A 59 -14.46 -12.88 11.53
C VAL A 59 -14.59 -14.20 12.27
N THR A 60 -13.47 -14.81 12.65
CA THR A 60 -13.44 -16.07 13.39
C THR A 60 -12.49 -15.96 14.57
N TRP A 61 -12.91 -16.47 15.72
CA TRP A 61 -12.06 -16.54 16.91
C TRP A 61 -12.41 -17.78 17.73
N LYS A 62 -11.51 -18.14 18.65
CA LYS A 62 -11.66 -19.30 19.52
C LYS A 62 -11.49 -18.88 20.96
N GLU A 63 -12.55 -18.95 21.75
CA GLU A 63 -12.50 -18.61 23.17
C GLU A 63 -11.55 -19.54 23.93
N LYS A 64 -11.15 -19.12 25.14
CA LYS A 64 -10.27 -19.91 26.01
C LYS A 64 -10.86 -21.28 26.37
N THR A 65 -12.19 -21.38 26.41
CA THR A 65 -12.97 -22.61 26.60
C THR A 65 -12.87 -23.59 25.44
N GLY A 66 -12.29 -23.17 24.31
CA GLY A 66 -12.17 -23.94 23.10
C GLY A 66 -13.29 -23.72 22.09
N GLN A 67 -14.35 -23.00 22.46
CA GLN A 67 -15.49 -22.72 21.59
C GLN A 67 -15.09 -21.82 20.41
N LYS A 68 -15.45 -22.23 19.19
CA LYS A 68 -15.16 -21.47 17.97
C LYS A 68 -16.37 -20.63 17.60
N HIS A 69 -16.14 -19.33 17.39
CA HIS A 69 -17.15 -18.39 16.97
C HIS A 69 -16.84 -17.86 15.58
N LYS A 70 -17.91 -17.52 14.85
CA LYS A 70 -17.85 -17.01 13.50
C LYS A 70 -18.92 -15.94 13.29
N ILE A 71 -18.54 -14.90 12.58
CA ILE A 71 -19.41 -13.84 12.07
C ILE A 71 -19.14 -13.70 10.58
N ILE A 72 -20.20 -13.47 9.81
CA ILE A 72 -20.12 -13.16 8.39
C ILE A 72 -21.01 -11.95 8.14
N SER A 73 -20.46 -10.90 7.53
CA SER A 73 -21.24 -9.80 6.99
C SER A 73 -21.02 -9.70 5.48
N THR A 74 -22.11 -9.50 4.76
CA THR A 74 -22.11 -9.13 3.33
C THR A 74 -22.33 -7.63 3.12
N ARG A 75 -22.58 -6.87 4.20
CA ARG A 75 -22.88 -5.45 4.16
C ARG A 75 -21.60 -4.61 4.12
N SER A 76 -20.72 -4.79 5.09
CA SER A 76 -19.43 -4.09 5.18
C SER A 76 -18.50 -4.71 6.21
N SER A 77 -17.22 -4.33 6.16
CA SER A 77 -16.24 -4.67 7.20
C SER A 77 -16.61 -4.09 8.57
N SER A 78 -17.18 -2.88 8.59
CA SER A 78 -17.63 -2.21 9.82
C SER A 78 -18.81 -2.91 10.47
N ASP A 79 -19.75 -3.42 9.66
CA ASP A 79 -20.86 -4.23 10.17
C ASP A 79 -20.37 -5.53 10.82
N ALA A 80 -19.42 -6.24 10.17
CA ALA A 80 -18.78 -7.41 10.77
C ALA A 80 -18.03 -7.07 12.07
N ALA A 81 -17.31 -5.95 12.12
CA ALA A 81 -16.59 -5.49 13.31
C ALA A 81 -17.55 -5.16 14.47
N LYS A 82 -18.65 -4.48 14.17
CA LYS A 82 -19.69 -4.16 15.15
C LYS A 82 -20.30 -5.44 15.75
N GLN A 83 -20.70 -6.38 14.91
CA GLN A 83 -21.24 -7.67 15.37
C GLN A 83 -20.22 -8.45 16.23
N PHE A 84 -18.94 -8.38 15.86
CA PHE A 84 -17.85 -9.04 16.58
C PHE A 84 -17.68 -8.48 17.99
N VAL A 85 -17.60 -7.14 18.11
CA VAL A 85 -17.47 -6.50 19.41
C VAL A 85 -18.71 -6.75 20.27
N GLN A 86 -19.91 -6.65 19.69
CA GLN A 86 -21.15 -6.91 20.40
C GLN A 86 -21.20 -8.34 20.98
N LYS A 87 -20.70 -9.34 20.23
CA LYS A 87 -20.61 -10.71 20.75
C LYS A 87 -19.55 -10.87 21.84
N LEU A 88 -18.44 -10.14 21.77
CA LEU A 88 -17.34 -10.24 22.72
C LEU A 88 -17.61 -9.54 24.04
N THR A 89 -18.15 -8.32 23.98
CA THR A 89 -18.29 -7.44 25.15
C THR A 89 -19.72 -7.38 25.68
N GLN A 90 -20.68 -7.97 24.95
CA GLN A 90 -22.14 -7.81 25.17
C GLN A 90 -22.61 -6.33 25.20
N ASN A 91 -21.73 -5.39 24.86
CA ASN A 91 -21.97 -3.96 24.93
C ASN A 91 -22.19 -3.41 23.52
N LYS A 92 -23.35 -2.76 23.33
CA LYS A 92 -23.74 -2.19 22.03
C LYS A 92 -23.06 -0.87 21.68
N ASN A 93 -22.39 -0.23 22.65
CA ASN A 93 -21.82 1.11 22.52
C ASN A 93 -20.34 1.12 22.11
N VAL A 94 -19.71 -0.06 22.01
CA VAL A 94 -18.30 -0.15 21.63
C VAL A 94 -18.19 -0.28 20.12
N ASN A 95 -17.55 0.72 19.49
CA ASN A 95 -17.28 0.72 18.06
C ASN A 95 -15.85 0.27 17.79
N LEU A 96 -15.72 -0.68 16.87
CA LEU A 96 -14.44 -1.09 16.29
C LEU A 96 -14.46 -0.78 14.80
N SER A 97 -13.43 -0.10 14.31
CA SER A 97 -13.28 0.18 12.89
C SER A 97 -13.10 -1.12 12.11
N GLY A 98 -13.99 -1.36 11.15
CA GLY A 98 -13.87 -2.47 10.21
C GLY A 98 -12.60 -2.39 9.36
N ILE A 99 -12.17 -1.18 9.02
CA ILE A 99 -10.94 -0.94 8.26
C ILE A 99 -9.73 -1.43 9.06
N ILE A 100 -9.68 -1.15 10.37
CA ILE A 100 -8.59 -1.60 11.25
C ILE A 100 -8.67 -3.11 11.49
N LEU A 101 -9.87 -3.64 11.79
CA LEU A 101 -10.07 -5.07 12.06
C LEU A 101 -9.65 -5.96 10.88
N PHE A 102 -9.98 -5.54 9.67
CA PHE A 102 -9.63 -6.28 8.44
C PHE A 102 -8.29 -5.83 7.84
N GLY A 103 -7.54 -4.96 8.52
CA GLY A 103 -6.24 -4.51 8.06
C GLY A 103 -6.26 -3.79 6.71
N LEU A 104 -7.34 -3.10 6.38
CA LEU A 104 -7.57 -2.35 5.13
C LEU A 104 -7.07 -0.90 5.19
N ASP A 105 -6.54 -0.47 6.34
CA ASP A 105 -6.03 0.89 6.53
C ASP A 105 -4.78 1.15 5.68
N LEU A 106 -4.71 2.32 5.03
CA LEU A 106 -3.63 2.69 4.10
C LEU A 106 -2.28 2.74 4.80
N GLN A 107 -2.21 3.34 5.99
CA GLN A 107 -0.97 3.37 6.77
C GLN A 107 -0.54 1.95 7.17
N CYS A 108 -1.49 1.09 7.54
CA CYS A 108 -1.21 -0.32 7.76
C CYS A 108 -0.69 -1.02 6.49
N LEU A 109 -1.27 -0.76 5.32
CA LEU A 109 -0.83 -1.35 4.05
C LEU A 109 0.57 -0.85 3.62
N GLU A 110 0.85 0.44 3.77
CA GLU A 110 2.15 1.05 3.49
C GLU A 110 3.25 0.53 4.42
N SER A 111 2.95 0.43 5.72
CA SER A 111 3.84 -0.16 6.72
C SER A 111 4.13 -1.63 6.42
N ARG A 112 3.15 -2.37 5.87
CA ARG A 112 3.26 -3.79 5.52
C ARG A 112 4.03 -4.02 4.23
N GLN A 113 3.89 -3.14 3.23
CA GLN A 113 4.75 -3.18 2.03
C GLN A 113 6.23 -2.98 2.40
N LYS A 114 6.54 -2.09 3.34
CA LYS A 114 7.93 -1.87 3.79
C LYS A 114 8.56 -3.13 4.42
N ASN A 115 7.77 -4.03 5.02
CA ASN A 115 8.28 -5.22 5.72
C ASN A 115 8.36 -6.49 4.86
N GLU A 116 7.51 -6.65 3.83
CA GLU A 116 7.56 -7.84 2.95
C GLU A 116 8.55 -7.72 1.78
N PHE A 117 8.92 -6.51 1.37
CA PHE A 117 9.97 -6.31 0.37
C PHE A 117 11.33 -6.25 1.05
N GLN A 118 11.93 -7.43 1.32
CA GLN A 118 13.39 -7.49 1.32
C GLN A 118 13.86 -7.03 -0.07
N ARG A 119 14.23 -5.75 -0.18
CA ARG A 119 14.73 -5.15 -1.40
C ARG A 119 15.85 -6.06 -1.91
N LYS A 120 15.74 -6.55 -3.15
CA LYS A 120 16.80 -7.35 -3.75
C LYS A 120 18.11 -6.58 -3.60
N ASN A 121 19.16 -7.28 -3.18
CA ASN A 121 20.48 -6.66 -3.06
C ASN A 121 20.81 -5.97 -4.39
N PHE A 122 21.29 -4.73 -4.31
CA PHE A 122 21.62 -3.90 -5.47
C PHE A 122 22.54 -4.63 -6.47
N LEU A 123 23.43 -5.48 -5.98
CA LEU A 123 24.37 -6.27 -6.79
C LEU A 123 23.68 -7.36 -7.63
N TYR A 124 22.52 -7.85 -7.20
CA TYR A 124 21.77 -8.91 -7.89
C TYR A 124 20.70 -8.37 -8.85
N LEU A 125 20.60 -7.05 -9.03
CA LEU A 125 19.71 -6.43 -9.99
C LEU A 125 20.25 -6.63 -11.41
N LYS A 126 19.40 -7.12 -12.32
CA LYS A 126 19.80 -7.52 -13.68
C LYS A 126 19.83 -6.34 -14.65
N SER A 127 18.92 -5.37 -14.50
CA SER A 127 18.83 -4.23 -15.42
C SER A 127 19.24 -2.91 -14.78
N ASP A 128 19.77 -2.01 -15.60
CA ASP A 128 20.09 -0.66 -15.17
C ASP A 128 18.84 0.12 -14.76
N THR A 129 17.68 -0.16 -15.35
CA THR A 129 16.40 0.42 -14.92
C THR A 129 16.09 0.07 -13.46
N GLN A 130 16.28 -1.18 -13.06
CA GLN A 130 16.07 -1.62 -11.67
C GLN A 130 17.09 -0.97 -10.73
N LYS A 131 18.36 -0.90 -11.14
CA LYS A 131 19.42 -0.24 -10.36
C LYS A 131 19.15 1.25 -10.19
N ASN A 132 18.75 1.93 -11.26
CA ASN A 132 18.39 3.35 -11.23
C ASN A 132 17.16 3.61 -10.36
N PHE A 133 16.16 2.73 -10.39
CA PHE A 133 15.01 2.82 -9.49
C PHE A 133 15.43 2.71 -8.03
N HIS A 134 16.24 1.71 -7.68
CA HIS A 134 16.76 1.55 -6.31
C HIS A 134 17.58 2.76 -5.85
N LEU A 135 18.43 3.33 -6.72
CA LEU A 135 19.22 4.53 -6.40
C LEU A 135 18.32 5.76 -6.20
N LYS A 136 17.24 5.90 -6.98
CA LYS A 136 16.27 7.01 -6.82
C LYS A 136 15.53 6.92 -5.49
N GLU A 137 15.02 5.74 -5.15
CA GLU A 137 14.34 5.49 -3.87
C GLU A 137 15.28 5.77 -2.69
N PHE A 138 16.49 5.23 -2.74
CA PHE A 138 17.51 5.48 -1.73
C PHE A 138 17.85 6.98 -1.61
N ALA A 139 18.00 7.68 -2.73
CA ALA A 139 18.26 9.12 -2.75
C ALA A 139 17.12 9.91 -2.10
N PHE A 140 15.87 9.56 -2.41
CA PHE A 140 14.68 10.20 -1.83
C PHE A 140 14.63 10.02 -0.31
N ASP A 141 14.85 8.79 0.17
CA ASP A 141 14.90 8.47 1.60
C ASP A 141 16.03 9.26 2.29
N LEU A 142 17.22 9.28 1.70
CA LEU A 142 18.40 9.99 2.24
C LEU A 142 18.17 11.50 2.29
N TYR A 143 17.61 12.09 1.24
CA TYR A 143 17.29 13.52 1.21
C TYR A 143 16.27 13.87 2.30
N SER A 144 15.20 13.09 2.42
CA SER A 144 14.17 13.29 3.45
C SER A 144 14.74 13.18 4.86
N TYR A 145 15.55 12.17 5.12
CA TYR A 145 16.20 11.97 6.41
C TYR A 145 17.23 13.06 6.72
N SER A 146 17.95 13.54 5.71
CA SER A 146 18.91 14.63 5.87
C SER A 146 18.25 15.91 6.36
N LYS A 147 17.05 16.26 5.87
CA LYS A 147 16.29 17.42 6.35
C LYS A 147 15.97 17.31 7.84
N ILE A 148 15.47 16.15 8.27
CA ILE A 148 15.16 15.89 9.68
C ILE A 148 16.41 16.03 10.56
N LEU A 149 17.56 15.53 10.10
CA LEU A 149 18.81 15.66 10.84
C LEU A 149 19.30 17.12 10.90
N LEU A 150 19.23 17.86 9.79
CA LEU A 150 19.65 19.25 9.74
C LEU A 150 18.83 20.11 10.72
N GLU A 151 17.50 19.92 10.75
CA GLU A 151 16.61 20.55 11.72
C GLU A 151 17.00 20.20 13.16
N LYS A 152 17.25 18.91 13.45
CA LYS A 152 17.63 18.43 14.78
C LYS A 152 18.90 19.11 15.33
N TYR A 153 19.85 19.45 14.45
CA TYR A 153 21.10 20.10 14.83
C TYR A 153 21.08 21.63 14.60
N ASN A 154 19.92 22.23 14.38
CA ASN A 154 19.76 23.67 14.10
C ASN A 154 20.60 24.17 12.92
N ILE A 155 20.85 23.31 11.94
CA ILE A 155 21.55 23.69 10.71
C ILE A 155 20.50 24.18 9.71
N SER A 156 20.34 25.50 9.62
CA SER A 156 19.36 26.16 8.75
C SER A 156 19.98 26.62 7.43
N ASN A 157 19.12 26.89 6.43
CA ASN A 157 19.52 27.35 5.09
C ASN A 157 20.49 26.41 4.34
N THR A 158 20.46 25.12 4.66
CA THR A 158 21.29 24.11 4.00
C THR A 158 20.43 23.10 3.25
N ASN A 159 20.86 22.73 2.05
CA ASN A 159 20.29 21.64 1.27
C ASN A 159 21.38 20.64 0.90
N LEU A 160 21.02 19.36 0.82
CA LEU A 160 21.93 18.32 0.36
C LEU A 160 22.00 18.37 -1.17
N ASP A 161 23.09 18.91 -1.72
CA ASP A 161 23.27 19.16 -3.16
C ASP A 161 23.63 17.88 -3.94
N CYS A 162 24.60 17.12 -3.45
CA CYS A 162 24.94 15.82 -4.04
C CYS A 162 25.47 14.83 -3.00
N PHE A 163 25.44 13.56 -3.37
CA PHE A 163 25.96 12.46 -2.57
C PHE A 163 26.68 11.45 -3.46
N GLU A 164 27.82 10.95 -3.00
CA GLU A 164 28.65 10.00 -3.75
C GLU A 164 28.74 8.66 -3.01
N LEU A 165 28.48 7.59 -3.74
CA LEU A 165 28.52 6.21 -3.26
C LEU A 165 29.57 5.44 -4.05
N ASN A 166 30.43 4.70 -3.37
CA ASN A 166 31.23 3.66 -4.00
C ASN A 166 30.53 2.32 -3.83
N ILE A 167 30.03 1.75 -4.92
CA ILE A 167 29.42 0.42 -4.93
C ILE A 167 30.23 -0.48 -5.86
N SER A 168 30.89 -1.48 -5.29
CA SER A 168 31.73 -2.44 -6.06
C SER A 168 32.75 -1.75 -6.96
N ASN A 169 33.52 -0.81 -6.39
CA ASN A 169 34.52 0.01 -7.09
C ASN A 169 33.96 0.91 -8.21
N LYS A 170 32.63 1.09 -8.27
CA LYS A 170 31.99 2.06 -9.14
C LYS A 170 31.52 3.25 -8.30
N LEU A 171 32.07 4.41 -8.59
CA LEU A 171 31.63 5.66 -7.99
C LEU A 171 30.34 6.12 -8.67
N ILE A 172 29.29 6.31 -7.87
CA ILE A 172 27.96 6.73 -8.28
C ILE A 172 27.68 8.07 -7.59
N LYS A 173 27.57 9.12 -8.39
CA LYS A 173 27.20 10.45 -7.93
C LYS A 173 25.71 10.70 -8.16
N ILE A 174 24.99 10.97 -7.09
CA ILE A 174 23.58 11.38 -7.11
C ILE A 174 23.55 12.89 -6.88
N LYS A 175 23.02 13.63 -7.85
CA LYS A 175 22.79 15.07 -7.73
C LYS A 175 21.32 15.32 -7.41
N PHE A 176 21.07 16.09 -6.36
CA PHE A 176 19.75 16.56 -5.98
C PHE A 176 19.54 17.93 -6.62
N THR A 177 19.47 17.96 -7.95
CA THR A 177 19.05 19.18 -8.65
C THR A 177 17.60 19.48 -8.31
N GLU A 178 17.27 20.75 -8.10
CA GLU A 178 15.89 21.19 -8.27
C GLU A 178 15.41 20.73 -9.65
N SER A 179 14.25 20.08 -9.67
CA SER A 179 13.74 19.26 -10.77
C SER A 179 14.07 19.81 -12.16
N LYS A 180 14.65 18.97 -13.03
CA LYS A 180 14.61 19.17 -14.48
C LYS A 180 13.21 19.58 -14.89
N ASP A 181 13.17 20.55 -15.80
CA ASP A 181 12.01 21.21 -16.39
C ASP A 181 10.73 20.38 -16.26
N ARG A 182 9.84 20.79 -15.34
CA ARG A 182 8.59 20.08 -15.01
C ARG A 182 7.74 19.86 -16.27
N SER A 183 7.86 20.78 -17.23
CA SER A 183 7.32 20.72 -18.60
C SER A 183 7.66 19.40 -19.29
N ALA A 184 8.94 19.03 -19.37
CA ALA A 184 9.38 17.82 -20.07
C ALA A 184 8.80 16.52 -19.47
N SER A 185 8.51 16.51 -18.15
CA SER A 185 7.87 15.36 -17.50
C SER A 185 6.38 15.26 -17.83
N ILE A 186 5.69 16.41 -17.86
CA ILE A 186 4.29 16.52 -18.23
C ILE A 186 4.12 16.16 -19.71
N ASP A 187 4.96 16.71 -20.58
CA ASP A 187 4.96 16.42 -22.02
C ASP A 187 5.18 14.93 -22.31
N SER A 188 6.04 14.26 -21.53
CA SER A 188 6.27 12.82 -21.66
C SER A 188 5.05 11.99 -21.22
N ILE A 189 4.34 12.42 -20.18
CA ILE A 189 3.11 11.76 -19.72
C ILE A 189 1.99 11.99 -20.74
N ILE A 190 1.81 13.21 -21.21
CA ILE A 190 0.83 13.55 -22.26
C ILE A 190 1.12 12.74 -23.52
N TYR A 191 2.37 12.69 -23.97
CA TYR A 191 2.79 11.89 -25.13
C TYR A 191 2.48 10.39 -24.96
N ALA A 192 2.72 9.83 -23.77
CA ALA A 192 2.38 8.44 -23.47
C ALA A 192 0.87 8.20 -23.43
N CYS A 193 0.09 9.15 -22.90
CA CYS A 193 -1.37 9.11 -22.88
C CYS A 193 -1.95 9.17 -24.30
N ASP A 194 -1.44 10.07 -25.14
CA ASP A 194 -1.88 10.26 -26.52
C ASP A 194 -1.53 9.06 -27.41
N LYS A 195 -0.30 8.53 -27.30
CA LYS A 195 0.10 7.30 -28.01
C LYS A 195 -0.61 6.06 -27.48
N GLY A 196 -0.94 6.04 -26.18
CA GLY A 196 -1.63 4.93 -25.52
C GLY A 196 -3.14 4.88 -25.76
N LEU A 197 -3.72 5.87 -26.44
CA LEU A 197 -5.17 6.01 -26.68
C LEU A 197 -5.99 5.94 -25.38
N ILE A 198 -5.52 6.59 -24.31
CA ILE A 198 -6.23 6.62 -23.03
C ILE A 198 -7.54 7.40 -23.21
N SER A 199 -8.66 6.85 -22.70
CA SER A 199 -9.95 7.54 -22.80
C SER A 199 -9.94 8.84 -22.00
N ARG A 200 -10.69 9.84 -22.47
CA ARG A 200 -10.78 11.16 -21.84
C ARG A 200 -11.19 11.10 -20.36
N ASP A 201 -12.07 10.18 -19.99
CA ASP A 201 -12.45 9.97 -18.58
C ASP A 201 -11.32 9.38 -17.75
N SER A 202 -10.53 8.45 -18.32
CA SER A 202 -9.36 7.91 -17.65
C SER A 202 -8.28 8.98 -17.46
N TYR A 203 -8.12 9.88 -18.43
CA TYR A 203 -7.25 11.06 -18.31
C TYR A 203 -7.70 11.98 -17.17
N ARG A 204 -9.00 12.29 -17.10
CA ARG A 204 -9.56 13.12 -16.01
C ARG A 204 -9.36 12.49 -14.64
N HIS A 205 -9.53 11.17 -14.53
CA HIS A 205 -9.24 10.46 -13.29
C HIS A 205 -7.76 10.51 -12.93
N LEU A 206 -6.86 10.38 -13.92
CA LEU A 206 -5.42 10.50 -13.69
C LEU A 206 -5.03 11.92 -13.25
N ALA A 207 -5.58 12.96 -13.88
CA ALA A 207 -5.34 14.35 -13.55
C ALA A 207 -5.87 14.73 -12.16
N ALA A 208 -6.99 14.14 -11.73
CA ALA A 208 -7.54 14.37 -10.40
C ALA A 208 -6.65 13.86 -9.25
N VAL A 209 -5.81 12.85 -9.49
CA VAL A 209 -4.86 12.30 -8.49
C VAL A 209 -3.42 12.77 -8.71
N GLN A 210 -3.10 13.26 -9.90
CA GLN A 210 -1.82 13.89 -10.21
C GLN A 210 -2.07 15.35 -10.59
N PRO A 211 -2.02 16.29 -9.63
CA PRO A 211 -2.35 17.70 -9.83
C PRO A 211 -1.49 18.40 -10.89
N LEU A 212 -0.41 17.75 -11.32
CA LEU A 212 0.52 18.22 -12.34
C LEU A 212 0.05 17.95 -13.78
N LEU A 213 -1.11 17.32 -13.98
CA LEU A 213 -1.68 16.98 -15.30
C LEU A 213 -2.93 17.79 -15.68
N GLU A 214 -3.36 18.69 -14.79
CA GLU A 214 -4.45 19.63 -15.04
C GLU A 214 -4.03 20.75 -16.01
#